data_AF-A0A9E4IAN3-F1
#
_entry.id   AF-A0A9E4IAN3-F1
#
_cell.length_a   1.000
_cell.length_b   1.000
_cell.length_c   1.000
_cell.angle_alpha   90.00
_cell.angle_beta   90.00
_cell.angle_gamma   90.00
#
_symmetry.space_group_name_H-M   'P 1'
#
loop_
_entity.id
_entity.type
_entity.pdbx_description
1 polymer ?
#
loop_
_entity_poly.entity_id
_entity_poly.type
_entity_poly.pdbx_seq_one_letter_code
_entity_poly.pdbx_strand_id
1 'polypeptide(L)'
;MRVDVAALVQNARSRGEATAAGSMGFWLKREQKRLGVSDAALTELRTPMPAQPRYVLGTKPSAGKTVKGWNHILPVDVIERHFEGL
;
A
#
# COMPACT_ATOMS: atom_id res chain seq x y z
N MET A 1 7.26 14.19 14.82
CA MET A 1 7.90 12.91 14.42
C MET A 1 7.83 12.82 12.90
N ARG A 2 8.97 12.94 12.19
CA ARG A 2 9.00 12.75 10.73
C ARG A 2 9.05 11.24 10.45
N VAL A 3 8.14 10.76 9.62
CA VAL A 3 8.11 9.35 9.21
C VAL A 3 9.27 9.11 8.24
N ASP A 4 10.15 8.16 8.56
CA ASP A 4 11.23 7.75 7.65
C ASP A 4 10.67 6.77 6.60
N VAL A 5 10.50 7.29 5.39
CA VAL A 5 9.97 6.54 4.23
C VAL A 5 10.90 5.39 3.84
N ALA A 6 12.22 5.56 3.94
CA ALA A 6 13.18 4.52 3.57
C ALA A 6 13.10 3.36 4.57
N ALA A 7 12.99 3.67 5.86
CA ALA A 7 12.79 2.66 6.90
C ALA A 7 11.46 1.91 6.72
N LEU A 8 10.38 2.60 6.32
CA LEU A 8 9.10 1.97 6.00
C LEU A 8 9.18 1.02 4.80
N VAL A 9 9.81 1.46 3.71
CA VAL A 9 10.00 0.65 2.50
C VAL A 9 10.84 -0.60 2.82
N GLN A 10 11.91 -0.44 3.59
CA GLN A 10 12.77 -1.54 4.01
C GLN A 10 12.02 -2.52 4.92
N ASN A 11 11.19 -2.04 5.84
CA ASN A 11 10.39 -2.89 6.71
C ASN A 11 9.32 -3.68 5.93
N ALA A 12 8.66 -3.04 4.97
CA ALA A 12 7.69 -3.71 4.10
C ALA A 12 8.37 -4.81 3.26
N ARG A 13 9.59 -4.56 2.77
CA ARG A 13 10.39 -5.56 2.06
C ARG A 13 10.83 -6.70 2.95
N SER A 14 11.33 -6.42 4.16
CA SER A 14 11.85 -7.46 5.06
C SER A 14 10.77 -8.42 5.54
N ARG A 15 9.50 -8.00 5.53
CA ARG A 15 8.36 -8.86 5.85
C ARG A 15 8.01 -9.83 4.72
N GLY A 16 8.48 -9.61 3.48
CA GLY A 16 8.26 -10.52 2.33
C GLY A 16 6.80 -10.69 1.90
N GLU A 17 5.84 -10.09 2.62
CA GLU A 17 4.43 -10.17 2.31
C GLU A 17 4.11 -9.18 1.19
N ALA A 18 3.96 -9.69 -0.03
CA ALA A 18 3.48 -8.94 -1.19
C ALA A 18 2.22 -8.11 -0.88
N THR A 19 1.40 -8.62 0.05
CA THR A 19 0.22 -7.98 0.63
C THR A 19 0.52 -6.68 1.39
N ALA A 20 1.52 -6.70 2.27
CA ALA A 20 1.94 -5.54 3.04
C ALA A 20 2.60 -4.49 2.14
N ALA A 21 3.45 -4.94 1.21
CA ALA A 21 4.12 -4.06 0.24
C ALA A 21 3.12 -3.32 -0.66
N GLY A 22 2.07 -3.98 -1.15
CA GLY A 22 1.06 -3.35 -2.00
C GLY A 22 0.15 -2.37 -1.26
N SER A 23 -0.28 -2.72 -0.05
CA SER A 23 -1.11 -1.84 0.79
C SER A 23 -0.33 -0.59 1.19
N MET A 24 0.93 -0.76 1.59
CA MET A 24 1.81 0.34 1.95
C MET A 24 2.20 1.19 0.74
N GLY A 25 2.46 0.57 -0.40
CA GLY A 25 2.72 1.26 -1.66
C GLY A 25 1.57 2.15 -2.12
N PHE A 26 0.33 1.66 -1.98
CA PHE A 26 -0.87 2.48 -2.22
C PHE A 26 -0.93 3.70 -1.29
N TRP A 27 -0.75 3.49 0.01
CA TRP A 27 -0.79 4.58 0.99
C TRP A 27 0.35 5.59 0.77
N LEU A 28 1.58 5.14 0.55
CA LEU A 28 2.74 6.00 0.29
C LEU A 28 2.57 6.80 -1.01
N LYS A 29 1.98 6.21 -2.05
CA LYS A 29 1.66 6.93 -3.30
C LYS A 29 0.62 8.03 -3.06
N ARG A 30 -0.39 7.75 -2.23
CA ARG A 30 -1.42 8.74 -1.87
C ARG A 30 -0.84 9.88 -1.04
N GLU A 31 0.02 9.54 -0.09
CA GLU A 31 0.65 10.48 0.83
C GLU A 31 1.96 11.07 0.29
N GLN A 32 2.27 10.82 -0.99
CA GLN A 32 3.54 11.20 -1.62
C GLN A 32 3.87 12.68 -1.40
N LYS A 33 2.89 13.56 -1.65
CA LYS A 33 3.05 15.01 -1.49
C LYS A 33 3.23 15.45 -0.04
N ARG A 34 2.59 14.75 0.91
CA ARG A 34 2.66 15.08 2.34
C ARG A 34 3.93 14.56 2.99
N LEU A 35 4.39 13.38 2.58
CA LEU A 35 5.54 12.67 3.16
C LEU A 35 6.83 12.86 2.36
N GLY A 36 6.78 13.48 1.19
CA GLY A 36 7.96 13.66 0.32
C GLY A 36 8.50 12.35 -0.24
N VAL A 37 7.61 11.39 -0.55
CA VAL A 37 8.02 10.08 -1.09
C VAL A 37 8.52 10.25 -2.53
N SER A 38 9.70 9.72 -2.85
CA SER A 38 10.20 9.72 -4.22
C SER A 38 9.50 8.65 -5.07
N ASP A 39 9.35 8.89 -6.37
CA ASP A 39 8.82 7.88 -7.30
C ASP A 39 9.69 6.62 -7.38
N ALA A 40 10.99 6.75 -7.12
CA ALA A 40 11.92 5.63 -7.03
C ALA A 40 11.54 4.67 -5.89
N ALA A 41 11.21 5.19 -4.70
CA ALA A 41 10.77 4.39 -3.57
C ALA A 41 9.44 3.66 -3.86
N LEU A 42 8.52 4.30 -4.59
CA LEU A 42 7.27 3.66 -5.02
C LEU A 42 7.52 2.55 -6.04
N THR A 43 8.47 2.76 -6.96
CA THR A 43 8.85 1.75 -7.96
C THR A 43 9.48 0.53 -7.31
N GLU A 44 10.30 0.75 -6.28
CA GLU A 44 10.91 -0.31 -5.48
C GLU A 44 9.90 -1.18 -4.72
N LEU A 45 8.78 -0.60 -4.31
CA LEU A 45 7.67 -1.34 -3.68
C LEU A 45 6.81 -2.11 -4.69
N ARG A 46 6.90 -1.78 -5.98
CA ARG A 46 6.19 -2.51 -7.05
C ARG A 46 6.89 -3.79 -7.46
N THR A 47 8.18 -3.92 -7.23
CA THR A 47 8.97 -5.12 -7.61
C THR A 47 8.39 -6.44 -7.09
N PRO A 48 7.94 -6.58 -5.82
CA PRO A 48 7.35 -7.82 -5.31
C PRO A 48 5.85 -7.99 -5.64
N MET A 49 5.29 -7.24 -6.60
CA MET A 49 3.84 -7.27 -6.83
C MET A 49 3.35 -8.62 -7.37
N PRO A 50 2.17 -9.08 -6.92
CA PRO A 50 1.55 -10.27 -7.47
C PRO A 50 1.12 -10.04 -8.93
N ALA A 51 1.23 -11.09 -9.74
CA ALA A 51 0.79 -11.08 -11.14
C ALA A 51 -0.73 -10.91 -11.28
N GLN A 52 -1.52 -11.34 -10.30
CA GLN A 52 -2.98 -11.19 -10.26
C GLN A 52 -3.41 -10.39 -9.03
N PRO A 53 -4.52 -9.62 -9.14
CA PRO A 53 -5.10 -8.90 -8.00
C PRO A 53 -5.40 -9.83 -6.83
N ARG A 54 -4.87 -9.53 -5.64
CA ARG A 54 -5.16 -10.30 -4.41
C ARG A 54 -5.93 -9.48 -3.39
N TYR A 55 -6.90 -10.12 -2.73
CA TYR A 55 -7.57 -9.58 -1.55
C TYR A 55 -6.58 -9.47 -0.40
N VAL A 56 -6.58 -8.33 0.27
CA VAL A 56 -5.64 -8.04 1.36
C VAL A 56 -6.35 -7.37 2.52
N LEU A 57 -5.72 -7.33 3.70
CA LEU A 57 -6.30 -6.74 4.92
C LEU A 57 -7.67 -7.35 5.30
N GLY A 58 -7.88 -8.63 5.05
CA GLY A 58 -9.14 -9.31 5.36
C GLY A 58 -10.34 -8.82 4.55
N THR A 59 -10.10 -8.19 3.38
CA THR A 59 -11.17 -7.68 2.51
C THR A 59 -12.17 -8.78 2.14
N LYS A 60 -13.46 -8.54 2.41
CA LYS A 60 -14.54 -9.39 1.90
C LYS A 60 -14.75 -9.14 0.40
N PRO A 61 -15.11 -10.15 -0.41
CA PRO A 61 -15.31 -9.98 -1.86
C PRO A 61 -16.27 -8.85 -2.25
N SER A 62 -17.29 -8.58 -1.43
CA SER A 62 -18.28 -7.52 -1.67
C SER A 62 -17.86 -6.12 -1.20
N ALA A 63 -16.77 -6.01 -0.44
CA ALA A 63 -16.31 -4.77 0.19
C ALA A 63 -14.90 -4.36 -0.28
N GLY A 64 -14.43 -4.96 -1.39
CA GLY A 64 -13.11 -4.73 -1.95
C GLY A 64 -13.14 -3.94 -3.24
N LYS A 65 -12.19 -3.01 -3.42
CA LYS A 65 -11.93 -2.37 -4.71
C LYS A 65 -10.48 -2.60 -5.13
N THR A 66 -10.30 -2.92 -6.41
CA THR A 66 -8.96 -3.06 -7.00
C THR A 66 -8.29 -1.70 -7.09
N VAL A 67 -7.10 -1.59 -6.52
CA VAL A 67 -6.26 -0.42 -6.65
C VAL A 67 -5.40 -0.53 -7.90
N LYS A 68 -5.63 0.39 -8.85
CA LYS A 68 -4.87 0.45 -10.09
C LYS A 68 -3.37 0.63 -9.82
N GLY A 69 -2.57 -0.21 -10.48
CA GLY A 69 -1.12 -0.15 -10.45
C GLY A 69 -0.47 -0.75 -9.21
N TRP A 70 -1.26 -1.45 -8.37
CA TRP A 70 -0.76 -2.23 -7.22
C TRP A 70 -1.20 -3.69 -7.22
N ASN A 71 -2.11 -4.14 -8.10
CA ASN A 71 -2.62 -5.53 -8.13
C ASN A 71 -3.12 -6.02 -6.76
N HIS A 72 -3.80 -5.13 -6.05
CA HIS A 72 -4.36 -5.39 -4.72
C HIS A 72 -5.81 -4.97 -4.69
N ILE A 73 -6.64 -5.78 -4.02
CA ILE A 73 -8.02 -5.47 -3.70
C ILE A 73 -8.05 -5.11 -2.22
N LEU A 74 -8.22 -3.81 -1.93
CA LEU A 74 -8.28 -3.26 -0.58
C LEU A 74 -9.72 -3.06 -0.13
N PRO A 75 -9.99 -3.06 1.19
CA PRO A 75 -11.30 -2.71 1.70
C PRO A 75 -11.63 -1.27 1.31
N VAL A 76 -12.90 -1.01 0.97
CA VAL A 76 -13.37 0.34 0.63
C VAL A 76 -13.06 1.33 1.75
N ASP A 77 -13.18 0.93 3.02
CA ASP A 77 -12.87 1.77 4.18
C ASP A 77 -11.42 2.26 4.21
N VAL A 78 -10.48 1.45 3.71
CA VAL A 78 -9.06 1.82 3.60
C VAL A 78 -8.84 2.81 2.45
N ILE A 79 -9.60 2.65 1.37
CA ILE A 79 -9.54 3.56 0.22
C ILE A 79 -10.17 4.92 0.58
N GLU A 80 -11.30 4.89 1.28
CA GLU A 80 -12.12 6.06 1.59
C GLU A 80 -11.71 6.75 2.91
N ARG A 81 -10.67 6.27 3.61
CA ARG A 81 -10.13 6.83 4.87
C ARG A 81 -11.11 6.79 6.05
N HIS A 82 -12.04 5.85 6.09
CA HIS A 82 -12.92 5.70 7.26
C HIS A 82 -12.17 5.36 8.55
N PHE A 83 -10.88 4.98 8.45
CA PHE A 83 -10.01 4.69 9.60
C PHE A 83 -9.09 5.86 10.00
N GLU A 84 -8.84 6.86 9.13
CA GLU A 84 -7.96 7.99 9.45
C GLU A 84 -8.77 9.07 10.19
N GLY A 85 -9.11 8.80 11.45
CA GLY A 85 -9.89 9.72 12.28
C GLY A 85 -10.52 9.12 13.55
N LEU A 86 -10.22 7.87 13.90
CA LEU A 86 -10.55 7.25 15.18
C LEU A 86 -9.38 7.34 16.16
#